data_AF-A0A1J5PQT5-F1
#
_entry.id   AF-A0A1J5PQT5-F1
#
_cell.length_a   1.000
_cell.length_b   1.000
_cell.length_c   1.000
_cell.angle_alpha   90.00
_cell.angle_beta   90.00
_cell.angle_gamma   90.00
#
_symmetry.space_group_name_H-M   'P 1'
#
loop_
_entity.id
_entity.type
_entity.pdbx_description
1 polymer ?
#
loop_
_entity_poly.entity_id
_entity_poly.type
_entity_poly.pdbx_seq_one_letter_code
_entity_poly.pdbx_strand_id
1 'polypeptide(L)'
;MHLKNMIVGKGYMDKNDKLVMKPFDFSDKNVYTIADQQSVLKRLLFPEVYPEKDRFNLTQEQYKFIYHYMSMFPTESKHPTYKQPEYFPAYCKWLFYGGDSTAVMEPHIRIFNKIGDSYGFDIDNAYIVDFKNKVEFLITAVVQSNDDGIYNDNKYEYKTVCLPFMKNLGRLIYQYELSRSKKHLPDLSKFKFRY
;
A
#
# COMPACT_ATOMS: atom_id res chain seq x y z
N MET A 1 -4.17 -3.18 -24.11
CA MET A 1 -5.01 -2.49 -23.11
C MET A 1 -5.38 -1.13 -23.69
N HIS A 2 -6.66 -0.76 -23.74
CA HIS A 2 -7.08 0.58 -24.14
C HIS A 2 -7.39 1.39 -22.88
N LEU A 3 -6.53 2.38 -22.58
CA LEU A 3 -6.70 3.25 -21.41
C LEU A 3 -7.76 4.31 -21.70
N LYS A 4 -8.50 4.72 -20.67
CA LYS A 4 -9.52 5.77 -20.72
C LYS A 4 -9.24 6.76 -19.60
N ASN A 5 -9.74 7.99 -19.71
CA ASN A 5 -9.62 9.04 -18.70
C ASN A 5 -8.16 9.43 -18.36
N MET A 6 -7.28 9.46 -19.37
CA MET A 6 -5.87 9.85 -19.20
C MET A 6 -5.65 11.37 -19.17
N ILE A 7 -6.66 12.15 -19.54
CA ILE A 7 -6.65 13.61 -19.53
C ILE A 7 -7.50 14.09 -18.37
N VAL A 8 -6.90 14.78 -17.40
CA VAL A 8 -7.55 15.11 -16.12
C VAL A 8 -7.16 16.49 -15.59
N GLY A 9 -7.96 17.01 -14.66
CA GLY A 9 -7.74 18.33 -14.06
C GLY A 9 -7.99 19.50 -15.01
N LYS A 10 -7.68 20.69 -14.52
CA LYS A 10 -7.84 21.95 -15.25
C LYS A 10 -6.50 22.66 -15.54
N GLY A 11 -5.44 22.28 -14.83
CA GLY A 11 -4.12 22.87 -15.02
C GLY A 11 -3.00 22.00 -14.46
N TYR A 12 -1.76 22.41 -14.72
CA TYR A 12 -0.58 21.79 -14.13
C TYR A 12 0.63 22.73 -14.10
N MET A 13 1.62 22.41 -13.26
CA MET A 13 2.95 23.03 -13.32
C MET A 13 3.84 22.29 -14.33
N ASP A 14 4.39 23.03 -15.29
CA ASP A 14 5.33 22.48 -16.27
C ASP A 14 6.74 22.30 -15.68
N LYS A 15 7.67 21.76 -16.48
CA LYS A 15 9.07 21.52 -16.08
C LYS A 15 9.87 22.78 -15.74
N ASN A 16 9.34 23.97 -16.02
CA ASN A 16 9.95 25.26 -15.73
C ASN A 16 9.19 25.98 -14.60
N ASP A 17 8.38 25.25 -13.83
CA ASP A 17 7.53 25.77 -12.76
C ASP A 17 6.54 26.86 -13.24
N LYS A 18 6.03 26.73 -14.48
CA LYS A 18 4.98 27.61 -15.00
C LYS A 18 3.63 26.92 -14.94
N LEU A 19 2.63 27.66 -14.44
CA LEU A 19 1.24 27.22 -14.48
C LEU A 19 0.71 27.21 -15.92
N VAL A 20 0.26 26.05 -16.36
CA VAL A 20 -0.41 25.84 -17.64
C VAL A 20 -1.86 25.49 -17.37
N MET A 21 -2.79 26.32 -17.84
CA MET A 21 -4.23 26.09 -17.70
C MET A 21 -4.77 25.18 -18.82
N LYS A 22 -4.31 23.94 -18.81
CA LYS A 22 -4.80 22.84 -19.65
C LYS A 22 -4.87 21.56 -18.81
N PRO A 23 -5.79 20.64 -19.10
CA PRO A 23 -5.78 19.32 -18.48
C PRO A 23 -4.42 18.63 -18.63
N PHE A 24 -4.00 17.89 -17.60
CA PHE A 24 -2.76 17.13 -17.60
C PHE A 24 -2.94 15.77 -18.30
N ASP A 25 -1.94 15.38 -19.09
CA ASP A 25 -1.95 14.13 -19.87
C ASP A 25 -1.07 13.05 -19.21
N PHE A 26 -1.71 11.96 -18.77
CA PHE A 26 -1.06 10.80 -18.18
C PHE A 26 -0.61 9.75 -19.20
N SER A 27 -0.82 9.94 -20.50
CA SER A 27 -0.59 8.90 -21.53
C SER A 27 0.84 8.37 -21.56
N ASP A 28 1.81 9.19 -21.15
CA ASP A 28 3.24 8.83 -21.07
C ASP A 28 3.67 8.34 -19.66
N LYS A 29 2.73 8.05 -18.76
CA LYS A 29 3.00 7.60 -17.38
C LYS A 29 2.75 6.10 -17.23
N ASN A 30 3.42 5.49 -16.25
CA ASN A 30 3.20 4.08 -15.93
C ASN A 30 1.78 3.87 -15.39
N VAL A 31 1.11 2.83 -15.88
CA VAL A 31 -0.21 2.41 -15.39
C VAL A 31 -0.10 1.09 -14.66
N TYR A 32 -0.68 1.04 -13.47
CA TYR A 32 -0.75 -0.17 -12.67
C TYR A 32 -2.13 -0.28 -12.01
N THR A 33 -3.05 -1.02 -12.64
CA THR A 33 -4.45 -1.05 -12.19
C THR A 33 -4.60 -1.75 -10.85
N ILE A 34 -5.69 -1.48 -10.12
CA ILE A 34 -6.00 -2.19 -8.86
C ILE A 34 -6.02 -3.72 -9.06
N ALA A 35 -6.58 -4.18 -10.20
CA ALA A 35 -6.64 -5.60 -10.51
C ALA A 35 -5.23 -6.20 -10.68
N ASP A 36 -4.34 -5.52 -11.40
CA ASP A 36 -2.97 -5.97 -11.62
C ASP A 36 -2.16 -5.92 -10.31
N GLN A 37 -2.29 -4.83 -9.54
CA GLN A 37 -1.65 -4.67 -8.23
C GLN A 37 -1.98 -5.84 -7.31
N GLN A 38 -3.28 -6.12 -7.13
CA GLN A 38 -3.70 -7.17 -6.23
C GLN A 38 -3.37 -8.56 -6.78
N SER A 39 -3.38 -8.75 -8.11
CA SER A 39 -2.96 -9.99 -8.77
C SER A 39 -1.48 -10.29 -8.51
N VAL A 40 -0.60 -9.30 -8.67
CA VAL A 40 0.83 -9.42 -8.38
C VAL A 40 1.06 -9.77 -6.91
N LEU A 41 0.40 -9.07 -5.98
CA LEU A 41 0.56 -9.34 -4.55
C LEU A 41 0.07 -10.74 -4.18
N LYS A 42 -1.05 -11.20 -4.74
CA LYS A 42 -1.55 -12.57 -4.53
C LYS A 42 -0.57 -13.62 -5.06
N ARG A 43 -0.06 -13.45 -6.29
CA ARG A 43 0.95 -14.36 -6.88
C ARG A 43 2.24 -14.38 -6.08
N LEU A 44 2.63 -13.23 -5.53
CA LEU A 44 3.82 -13.10 -4.71
C LEU A 44 3.65 -13.80 -3.35
N LEU A 45 2.56 -13.60 -2.64
CA LEU A 45 2.38 -14.10 -1.26
C LEU A 45 1.83 -15.54 -1.19
N PHE A 46 1.13 -15.98 -2.23
CA PHE A 46 0.47 -17.29 -2.31
C PHE A 46 0.83 -18.02 -3.62
N PRO A 47 2.12 -18.17 -3.97
CA PRO A 47 2.50 -18.80 -5.24
C PRO A 47 1.94 -20.22 -5.39
N GLU A 48 1.72 -20.94 -4.29
CA GLU A 48 1.19 -22.30 -4.26
C GLU A 48 -0.22 -22.44 -4.86
N VAL A 49 -1.03 -21.37 -4.88
CA VAL A 49 -2.39 -21.42 -5.45
C VAL A 49 -2.41 -21.20 -6.97
N TYR A 50 -1.25 -20.91 -7.56
CA TYR A 50 -1.08 -20.70 -9.00
C TYR A 50 -0.33 -21.86 -9.66
N PRO A 51 -0.59 -22.17 -10.95
CA PRO A 51 0.26 -23.07 -11.73
C PRO A 51 1.71 -22.58 -11.82
N GLU A 52 2.68 -23.48 -11.95
CA GLU A 52 4.11 -23.11 -11.95
C GLU A 52 4.48 -22.03 -12.99
N LYS A 53 3.90 -22.13 -14.20
CA LYS A 53 4.09 -21.15 -15.29
C LYS A 53 3.62 -19.72 -14.95
N ASP A 54 2.79 -19.57 -13.93
CA ASP A 54 2.15 -18.33 -13.49
C ASP A 54 2.78 -17.74 -12.23
N ARG A 55 3.79 -18.41 -11.66
CA ARG A 55 4.53 -17.99 -10.46
C ARG A 55 5.74 -17.15 -10.83
N PHE A 56 6.22 -16.36 -9.88
CA PHE A 56 7.53 -15.75 -10.00
C PHE A 56 8.63 -16.81 -9.88
N ASN A 57 9.68 -16.67 -10.70
CA ASN A 57 10.87 -17.52 -10.62
C ASN A 57 11.76 -17.06 -9.45
N LEU A 58 11.33 -17.38 -8.23
CA LEU A 58 12.00 -17.03 -6.98
C LEU A 58 12.27 -18.28 -6.15
N THR A 59 13.43 -18.33 -5.50
CA THR A 59 13.73 -19.36 -4.50
C THR A 59 12.95 -19.11 -3.21
N GLN A 60 12.88 -20.12 -2.34
CA GLN A 60 12.21 -19.98 -1.04
C GLN A 60 12.84 -18.89 -0.18
N GLU A 61 14.16 -18.72 -0.26
CA GLU A 61 14.93 -17.69 0.44
C GLU A 61 14.59 -16.29 -0.07
N GLN A 62 14.40 -16.14 -1.39
CA GLN A 62 14.00 -14.87 -1.99
C GLN A 62 12.57 -14.48 -1.58
N TYR A 63 11.63 -15.43 -1.55
CA TYR A 63 10.29 -15.17 -1.00
C TYR A 63 10.36 -14.74 0.47
N LYS A 64 11.11 -15.46 1.31
CA LYS A 64 11.30 -15.09 2.73
C LYS A 64 11.91 -13.71 2.89
N PHE A 65 12.92 -13.38 2.07
CA PHE A 65 13.56 -12.06 2.05
C PHE A 65 12.53 -10.97 1.72
N ILE A 66 11.76 -11.15 0.65
CA ILE A 66 10.75 -10.17 0.23
C ILE A 66 9.69 -9.99 1.33
N TYR A 67 9.14 -11.09 1.86
CA TYR A 67 8.10 -11.02 2.89
C TYR A 67 8.61 -10.31 4.14
N HIS A 68 9.83 -10.64 4.60
CA HIS A 68 10.46 -10.02 5.75
C HIS A 68 10.50 -8.49 5.61
N TYR A 69 11.01 -7.97 4.49
CA TYR A 69 11.11 -6.51 4.29
C TYR A 69 9.77 -5.85 3.98
N MET A 70 8.83 -6.55 3.34
CA MET A 70 7.48 -6.02 3.13
C MET A 70 6.74 -5.81 4.45
N SER A 71 6.94 -6.67 5.45
CA SER A 71 6.26 -6.57 6.75
C SER A 71 7.01 -5.79 7.82
N MET A 72 8.32 -5.57 7.65
CA MET A 72 9.17 -4.83 8.60
C MET A 72 8.71 -3.37 8.75
N PHE A 73 8.70 -2.88 9.99
CA PHE A 73 8.58 -1.44 10.27
C PHE A 73 9.95 -0.76 10.19
N PRO A 74 10.04 0.51 9.77
CA PRO A 74 11.35 1.18 9.60
C PRO A 74 12.25 1.10 10.84
N THR A 75 11.68 1.25 12.04
CA THR A 75 12.40 1.19 13.31
C THR A 75 12.88 -0.22 13.70
N GLU A 76 12.43 -1.26 13.01
CA GLU A 76 12.90 -2.64 13.17
C GLU A 76 14.15 -2.93 12.30
N SER A 77 14.45 -2.08 11.32
CA SER A 77 15.59 -2.27 10.42
C SER A 77 16.93 -1.93 11.10
N LYS A 78 17.86 -2.89 11.08
CA LYS A 78 19.23 -2.70 11.60
C LYS A 78 20.15 -2.08 10.55
N HIS A 79 20.01 -2.45 9.28
CA HIS A 79 20.81 -1.89 8.19
C HIS A 79 20.04 -1.91 6.85
N PRO A 80 19.88 -0.76 6.16
CA PRO A 80 20.13 0.59 6.69
C PRO A 80 19.23 0.87 7.91
N THR A 81 19.71 1.71 8.83
CA THR A 81 18.93 2.09 10.03
C THR A 81 18.05 3.29 9.72
N TYR A 82 16.78 3.23 10.15
CA TYR A 82 15.84 4.34 10.03
C TYR A 82 15.45 4.82 11.44
N LYS A 83 15.67 6.11 11.72
CA LYS A 83 15.48 6.70 13.05
C LYS A 83 14.28 7.64 13.07
N GLN A 84 13.70 7.79 14.26
CA GLN A 84 12.73 8.84 14.55
C GLN A 84 13.45 10.20 14.71
N PRO A 85 12.77 11.33 14.42
CA PRO A 85 11.35 11.44 14.05
C PRO A 85 11.04 11.18 12.57
N GLU A 86 12.05 11.10 11.70
CA GLU A 86 11.85 11.03 10.26
C GLU A 86 11.16 9.74 9.82
N TYR A 87 11.52 8.62 10.45
CA TYR A 87 10.99 7.29 10.16
C TYR A 87 10.36 6.67 11.40
N PHE A 88 9.09 6.99 11.62
CA PHE A 88 8.26 6.40 12.66
C PHE A 88 7.72 5.01 12.25
N PRO A 89 7.26 4.16 13.18
CA PRO A 89 6.91 2.78 12.88
C PRO A 89 5.82 2.58 11.80
N ALA A 90 4.82 3.45 11.76
CA ALA A 90 3.76 3.40 10.75
C ALA A 90 4.12 4.06 9.42
N TYR A 91 5.35 4.57 9.25
CA TYR A 91 5.79 5.19 8.00
C TYR A 91 5.66 4.18 6.84
N CYS A 92 5.02 4.60 5.75
CA CYS A 92 4.63 3.75 4.61
C CYS A 92 3.66 2.58 4.93
N LYS A 93 2.92 2.64 6.04
CA LYS A 93 1.81 1.72 6.38
C LYS A 93 0.48 2.50 6.38
N TRP A 94 -0.09 2.73 5.21
CA TRP A 94 -1.21 3.68 5.05
C TRP A 94 -2.56 3.01 5.28
N LEU A 95 -2.81 1.86 4.68
CA LEU A 95 -3.94 1.03 5.09
C LEU A 95 -3.71 0.58 6.53
N PHE A 96 -4.74 0.73 7.37
CA PHE A 96 -4.79 0.37 8.80
C PHE A 96 -4.12 1.34 9.79
N TYR A 97 -2.97 1.94 9.46
CA TYR A 97 -2.30 2.92 10.34
C TYR A 97 -2.27 4.36 9.81
N GLY A 98 -2.58 4.59 8.53
CA GLY A 98 -2.66 5.93 7.94
C GLY A 98 -1.32 6.64 7.81
N GLY A 99 -0.17 5.96 7.93
CA GLY A 99 1.11 6.67 8.00
C GLY A 99 1.17 7.64 9.19
N ASP A 100 0.46 7.35 10.27
CA ASP A 100 0.33 8.23 11.44
C ASP A 100 1.55 8.09 12.36
N SER A 101 2.29 9.18 12.56
CA SER A 101 3.49 9.20 13.41
C SER A 101 3.21 8.95 14.89
N THR A 102 1.95 9.07 15.30
CA THR A 102 1.51 8.83 16.67
C THR A 102 0.87 7.44 16.85
N ALA A 103 0.81 6.62 15.80
CA ALA A 103 0.20 5.31 15.85
C ALA A 103 0.88 4.39 16.87
N VAL A 104 0.06 3.77 17.71
CA VAL A 104 0.48 2.66 18.56
C VAL A 104 0.43 1.37 17.73
N MET A 105 1.59 0.76 17.53
CA MET A 105 1.70 -0.45 16.71
C MET A 105 1.27 -1.69 17.49
N GLU A 106 0.32 -2.45 16.96
CA GLU A 106 -0.03 -3.75 17.53
C GLU A 106 1.05 -4.79 17.17
N PRO A 107 1.77 -5.38 18.15
CA PRO A 107 2.91 -6.25 17.87
C PRO A 107 2.51 -7.56 17.16
N HIS A 108 1.24 -7.94 17.26
CA HIS A 108 0.65 -9.12 16.62
C HIS A 108 0.10 -8.85 15.22
N ILE A 109 0.16 -7.61 14.74
CA ILE A 109 -0.27 -7.24 13.39
C ILE A 109 0.96 -7.02 12.50
N ARG A 110 0.90 -7.53 11.28
CA ARG A 110 1.87 -7.22 10.22
C ARG A 110 1.14 -6.89 8.92
N ILE A 111 1.75 -6.00 8.14
CA ILE A 111 1.19 -5.47 6.90
C ILE A 111 2.24 -5.66 5.82
N PHE A 112 1.99 -6.56 4.88
CA PHE A 112 2.82 -6.81 3.71
C PHE A 112 2.27 -5.95 2.58
N ASN A 113 2.85 -4.78 2.37
CA ASN A 113 2.31 -3.82 1.42
C ASN A 113 3.36 -3.23 0.49
N LYS A 114 2.86 -2.58 -0.56
CA LYS A 114 3.63 -1.66 -1.38
C LYS A 114 2.79 -0.41 -1.63
N ILE A 115 3.35 0.75 -1.25
CA ILE A 115 2.74 2.06 -1.43
C ILE A 115 3.29 2.80 -2.64
N GLY A 116 2.60 3.88 -3.02
CA GLY A 116 3.12 4.94 -3.88
C GLY A 116 2.23 6.18 -3.85
N ASP A 117 2.84 7.36 -3.86
CA ASP A 117 2.20 8.66 -3.91
C ASP A 117 2.72 9.49 -5.07
N SER A 118 1.81 10.07 -5.85
CA SER A 118 2.16 11.05 -6.89
C SER A 118 0.90 11.67 -7.49
N TYR A 119 0.99 12.92 -7.96
CA TYR A 119 -0.10 13.57 -8.69
C TYR A 119 -1.46 13.60 -7.95
N GLY A 120 -1.43 13.70 -6.62
CA GLY A 120 -2.62 13.66 -5.79
C GLY A 120 -3.16 12.25 -5.55
N PHE A 121 -2.53 11.20 -6.07
CA PHE A 121 -2.90 9.81 -5.77
C PHE A 121 -2.05 9.25 -4.63
N ASP A 122 -2.70 8.69 -3.62
CA ASP A 122 -2.11 7.75 -2.68
C ASP A 122 -2.58 6.33 -3.02
N ILE A 123 -1.63 5.39 -3.09
CA ILE A 123 -1.85 3.98 -3.41
C ILE A 123 -1.29 3.13 -2.27
N ASP A 124 -2.08 2.17 -1.78
CA ASP A 124 -1.60 1.12 -0.91
C ASP A 124 -2.23 -0.22 -1.29
N ASN A 125 -1.40 -1.22 -1.55
CA ASN A 125 -1.79 -2.59 -1.89
C ASN A 125 -1.20 -3.53 -0.84
N ALA A 126 -2.07 -4.07 0.02
CA ALA A 126 -1.67 -4.68 1.28
C ALA A 126 -2.31 -6.04 1.51
N TYR A 127 -1.52 -6.91 2.15
CA TYR A 127 -1.99 -8.08 2.87
C TYR A 127 -1.78 -7.84 4.37
N ILE A 128 -2.86 -7.83 5.14
CA ILE A 128 -2.84 -7.52 6.57
C ILE A 128 -3.12 -8.80 7.34
N VAL A 129 -2.27 -9.09 8.32
CA VAL A 129 -2.39 -10.28 9.18
C VAL A 129 -2.40 -9.90 10.63
N ASP A 130 -3.22 -10.61 11.39
CA ASP A 130 -3.23 -10.64 12.84
C ASP A 130 -2.95 -12.06 13.32
N PHE A 131 -1.76 -12.26 13.87
CA PHE A 131 -1.31 -13.56 14.36
C PHE A 131 -2.05 -14.05 15.61
N LYS A 132 -2.57 -13.12 16.42
CA LYS A 132 -3.26 -13.38 17.69
C LYS A 132 -4.69 -13.84 17.42
N ASN A 133 -5.46 -13.07 16.65
CA ASN A 133 -6.87 -13.34 16.40
C ASN A 133 -7.13 -14.18 15.14
N LYS A 134 -6.07 -14.61 14.44
CA LYS A 134 -6.15 -15.41 13.21
C LYS A 134 -7.01 -14.72 12.13
N VAL A 135 -6.78 -13.42 11.96
CA VAL A 135 -7.40 -12.62 10.91
C VAL A 135 -6.38 -12.38 9.82
N GLU A 136 -6.82 -12.51 8.57
CA GLU A 136 -6.06 -12.09 7.41
C GLU A 136 -7.00 -11.52 6.34
N PHE A 137 -6.53 -10.54 5.57
CA PHE A 137 -7.24 -10.06 4.39
C PHE A 137 -6.31 -9.31 3.44
N LEU A 138 -6.65 -9.36 2.16
CA LEU A 138 -6.05 -8.53 1.11
C LEU A 138 -6.92 -7.31 0.88
N ILE A 139 -6.29 -6.16 0.72
CA ILE A 139 -6.97 -4.91 0.44
C ILE A 139 -6.07 -4.00 -0.40
N THR A 140 -6.68 -3.35 -1.38
CA THR A 140 -6.02 -2.35 -2.21
C THR A 140 -6.88 -1.09 -2.22
N ALA A 141 -6.25 0.07 -2.05
CA ALA A 141 -6.91 1.36 -2.19
C ALA A 141 -6.06 2.28 -3.07
N VAL A 142 -6.73 3.00 -3.96
CA VAL A 142 -6.19 4.13 -4.73
C VAL A 142 -7.13 5.29 -4.44
N VAL A 143 -6.61 6.32 -3.78
CA VAL A 143 -7.40 7.49 -3.36
C VAL A 143 -6.75 8.72 -3.97
N GLN A 144 -7.57 9.60 -4.55
CA GLN A 144 -7.07 10.83 -5.12
C GLN A 144 -7.56 12.03 -4.30
N SER A 145 -6.63 12.90 -3.90
CA SER A 145 -6.85 14.24 -3.37
C SER A 145 -6.19 15.26 -4.30
N ASN A 146 -7.00 16.04 -4.99
CA ASN A 146 -6.55 17.16 -5.82
C ASN A 146 -7.70 18.17 -5.95
N ASP A 147 -8.02 18.85 -4.85
CA ASP A 147 -9.21 19.71 -4.77
C ASP A 147 -9.14 20.91 -5.72
N ASP A 148 -7.95 21.50 -5.89
CA ASP A 148 -7.79 22.64 -6.79
C ASP A 148 -7.72 22.22 -8.27
N GLY A 149 -7.53 20.92 -8.56
CA GLY A 149 -7.49 20.35 -9.90
C GLY A 149 -6.23 20.73 -10.70
N ILE A 150 -5.17 21.18 -10.01
CA ILE A 150 -3.87 21.52 -10.58
C ILE A 150 -2.89 20.37 -10.30
N TYR A 151 -2.26 19.85 -11.34
CA TYR A 151 -1.28 18.78 -11.20
C TYR A 151 0.14 19.35 -11.08
N ASN A 152 1.04 18.62 -10.42
CA ASN A 152 2.45 18.99 -10.20
C ASN A 152 2.72 20.27 -9.39
N ASP A 153 1.74 20.81 -8.68
CA ASP A 153 1.93 22.03 -7.90
C ASP A 153 2.29 21.78 -6.42
N ASN A 154 2.42 20.51 -6.04
CA ASN A 154 2.69 20.02 -4.69
C ASN A 154 1.61 20.38 -3.65
N LYS A 155 0.38 20.70 -4.09
CA LYS A 155 -0.75 20.96 -3.19
C LYS A 155 -1.76 19.82 -3.30
N TYR A 156 -1.61 18.85 -2.41
CA TYR A 156 -2.52 17.71 -2.32
C TYR A 156 -2.92 17.45 -0.87
N GLU A 157 -4.16 17.00 -0.68
CA GLU A 157 -4.74 16.73 0.63
C GLU A 157 -4.39 15.32 1.15
N TYR A 158 -3.17 14.84 0.90
CA TYR A 158 -2.72 13.50 1.33
C TYR A 158 -2.92 13.28 2.83
N LYS A 159 -2.43 14.22 3.65
CA LYS A 159 -2.44 14.11 5.11
C LYS A 159 -3.83 14.31 5.72
N THR A 160 -4.69 15.09 5.09
CA THR A 160 -5.98 15.48 5.64
C THR A 160 -7.14 14.66 5.08
N VAL A 161 -6.99 14.05 3.90
CA VAL A 161 -8.04 13.26 3.22
C VAL A 161 -7.59 11.82 3.00
N CYS A 162 -6.55 11.58 2.20
CA CYS A 162 -6.19 10.23 1.74
C CYS A 162 -5.73 9.32 2.89
N LEU A 163 -4.76 9.75 3.68
CA LEU A 163 -4.20 8.96 4.78
C LEU A 163 -5.24 8.64 5.89
N PRO A 164 -6.07 9.60 6.35
CA PRO A 164 -7.19 9.30 7.25
C PRO A 164 -8.20 8.31 6.66
N PHE A 165 -8.54 8.46 5.37
CA PHE A 165 -9.45 7.53 4.69
C PHE A 165 -8.87 6.10 4.67
N MET A 166 -7.60 5.93 4.29
CA MET A 166 -6.95 4.62 4.25
C MET A 166 -6.84 3.97 5.64
N LYS A 167 -6.53 4.74 6.68
CA LYS A 167 -6.54 4.27 8.07
C LYS A 167 -7.89 3.69 8.43
N ASN A 168 -8.95 4.46 8.21
CA ASN A 168 -10.31 4.10 8.58
C ASN A 168 -10.82 2.91 7.76
N LEU A 169 -10.52 2.85 6.46
CA LEU A 169 -10.88 1.73 5.59
C LEU A 169 -10.24 0.43 6.08
N GLY A 170 -8.92 0.43 6.34
CA GLY A 170 -8.22 -0.77 6.83
C GLY A 170 -8.73 -1.22 8.19
N ARG A 171 -8.99 -0.28 9.11
CA ARG A 171 -9.55 -0.58 10.44
C ARG A 171 -10.97 -1.11 10.36
N LEU A 172 -11.82 -0.55 9.50
CA LEU A 172 -13.20 -1.01 9.30
C LEU A 172 -13.24 -2.47 8.82
N ILE A 173 -12.44 -2.80 7.79
CA ILE A 173 -12.37 -4.17 7.28
C ILE A 173 -11.82 -5.14 8.33
N TYR A 174 -10.81 -4.73 9.09
CA TYR A 174 -10.31 -5.54 10.20
C TYR A 174 -11.39 -5.82 11.26
N GLN A 175 -12.18 -4.83 11.67
CA GLN A 175 -13.25 -5.04 12.65
C GLN A 175 -14.31 -6.02 12.13
N TYR A 176 -14.67 -5.90 10.85
CA TYR A 176 -15.55 -6.86 10.19
C TYR A 176 -14.97 -8.28 10.23
N GLU A 177 -13.72 -8.46 9.79
CA GLU A 177 -13.05 -9.76 9.77
C GLU A 177 -12.80 -10.36 11.16
N LEU A 178 -12.67 -9.51 12.18
CA LEU A 178 -12.54 -9.94 13.57
C LEU A 178 -13.84 -10.60 14.06
N SER A 179 -15.00 -10.03 13.72
CA SER A 179 -16.33 -10.55 14.10
C SER A 179 -16.83 -11.68 13.19
N ARG A 180 -16.29 -11.80 11.97
CA ARG A 180 -16.74 -12.79 10.99
C ARG A 180 -16.44 -14.21 11.46
N SER A 181 -17.48 -15.07 11.41
CA SER A 181 -17.32 -16.51 11.61
C SER A 181 -16.44 -17.12 10.51
N LYS A 182 -15.39 -17.84 10.91
CA LYS A 182 -14.38 -18.39 10.00
C LYS A 182 -14.62 -19.87 9.80
N LYS A 183 -14.96 -20.27 8.57
CA LYS A 183 -15.04 -21.69 8.17
C LYS A 183 -13.67 -22.38 8.20
N HIS A 184 -12.63 -21.63 7.85
CA HIS A 184 -11.24 -22.07 7.84
C HIS A 184 -10.40 -21.04 8.57
N LEU A 185 -9.56 -21.50 9.49
CA LEU A 185 -8.57 -20.64 10.13
C LEU A 185 -7.33 -20.54 9.25
N PRO A 186 -6.71 -19.35 9.18
CA PRO A 186 -5.51 -19.16 8.38
C PRO A 186 -4.27 -19.79 9.03
N ASP A 187 -3.42 -20.40 8.21
CA ASP A 187 -2.05 -20.73 8.59
C ASP A 187 -1.11 -19.57 8.23
N LEU A 188 -0.73 -18.81 9.26
CA LEU A 188 0.12 -17.63 9.13
C LEU A 188 1.60 -17.92 9.43
N SER A 189 1.98 -19.19 9.60
CA SER A 189 3.33 -19.59 10.00
C SER A 189 4.41 -19.04 9.05
N LYS A 190 4.18 -19.11 7.73
CA LYS A 190 5.11 -18.62 6.70
C LYS A 190 5.32 -17.09 6.70
N PHE A 191 4.44 -16.35 7.37
CA PHE A 191 4.47 -14.89 7.46
C PHE A 191 5.05 -14.38 8.79
N LYS A 192 5.49 -15.27 9.68
CA LYS A 192 6.01 -14.88 11.00
C LYS A 192 7.53 -14.75 10.97
N PHE A 193 8.02 -13.53 11.18
CA PHE A 193 9.45 -13.20 11.19
C PHE A 193 9.91 -12.66 12.54
N ARG A 194 11.24 -12.71 12.76
CA ARG A 194 11.93 -11.96 13.80
C ARG A 194 12.67 -10.80 13.12
N TYR A 195 12.66 -9.63 13.74
CA TYR A 195 13.27 -8.41 13.21
C TYR A 195 14.40 -7.94 14.15
#